data_AF-A0A7S9DC70-F1
#
_entry.id   AF-A0A7S9DC70-F1
#
_cell.length_a   1.000
_cell.length_b   1.000
_cell.length_c   1.000
_cell.angle_alpha   90.00
_cell.angle_beta   90.00
_cell.angle_gamma   90.00
#
_symmetry.space_group_name_H-M   'P 1'
#
loop_
_entity.id
_entity.type
_entity.pdbx_description
1 polymer ?
#
loop_
_entity_poly.entity_id
_entity_poly.type
_entity_poly.pdbx_seq_one_letter_code
_entity_poly.pdbx_strand_id
1 'polypeptide(L)' 'MKKNDVTCSACGAGFRRLELTTPPANQGEYRCPACDEVVETFDGSAFIAYRMTIQPSMKAVRA' A
#
# COMPACT_ATOMS: atom_id res chain seq x y z
N MET A 1 13.93 9.26 4.52
CA MET A 1 12.95 8.17 4.35
C MET A 1 11.80 8.39 5.32
N LYS A 2 10.60 8.70 4.82
CA LYS A 2 9.40 8.81 5.66
C LYS A 2 8.71 7.44 5.72
N LYS A 3 8.21 7.06 6.90
CA LYS A 3 7.55 5.77 7.13
C LYS A 3 6.16 6.02 7.69
N ASN A 4 5.14 5.58 6.96
CA ASN A 4 3.75 5.62 7.41
C ASN A 4 3.15 4.22 7.33
N ASP A 5 2.07 3.97 8.05
CA ASP A 5 1.27 2.75 7.90
C ASP A 5 -0.01 3.09 7.14
N VAL A 6 -0.43 2.19 6.26
CA VAL A 6 -1.66 2.30 5.47
C VAL A 6 -2.42 0.99 5.58
N THR A 7 -3.74 1.06 5.70
CA THR A 7 -4.62 -0.10 5.82
C THR A 7 -5.61 -0.11 4.67
N CYS A 8 -5.78 -1.26 4.02
CA CYS A 8 -6.84 -1.46 3.04
C CYS A 8 -8.20 -1.48 3.75
N SER A 9 -9.08 -0.55 3.39
CA SER A 9 -10.43 -0.44 3.95
C SER A 9 -11.34 -1.61 3.59
N ALA A 10 -11.09 -2.28 2.45
CA ALA A 10 -11.93 -3.38 1.98
C ALA A 10 -11.69 -4.69 2.75
N CYS A 11 -10.43 -5.05 3.02
CA CYS A 11 -10.11 -6.35 3.64
C CYS A 11 -9.35 -6.26 4.98
N GLY A 12 -8.93 -5.06 5.39
CA GLY A 12 -8.15 -4.85 6.62
C GLY A 12 -6.67 -5.20 6.51
N ALA A 13 -6.15 -5.46 5.31
CA ALA A 13 -4.71 -5.68 5.11
C ALA A 13 -3.90 -4.43 5.51
N GLY A 14 -2.81 -4.61 6.25
CA GLY A 14 -1.93 -3.53 6.71
C GLY A 14 -0.61 -3.51 5.93
N PHE A 15 -0.15 -2.30 5.60
CA PHE A 15 1.08 -2.07 4.85
C PHE A 15 1.92 -0.98 5.48
N ARG A 16 3.23 -1.23 5.59
CA ARG A 16 4.23 -0.20 5.85
C ARG A 16 4.56 0.51 4.53
N ARG A 17 4.21 1.78 4.43
CA ARG A 17 4.59 2.69 3.34
C ARG A 17 5.97 3.28 3.62
N LEU A 18 6.86 3.17 2.64
CA LEU A 18 8.23 3.68 2.66
C LEU A 18 8.39 4.70 1.54
N GLU A 19 8.63 5.95 1.90
CA GLU A 19 8.88 7.04 0.95
C GLU A 19 10.36 7.41 0.95
N LEU A 20 10.98 7.30 -0.21
CA LEU A 20 12.35 7.70 -0.48
C LEU A 20 12.32 8.99 -1.31
N THR A 21 13.01 10.01 -0.80
CA THR A 21 13.20 11.30 -1.49
C THR A 21 14.28 11.25 -2.56
N THR A 22 14.91 10.08 -2.75
CA THR A 22 15.95 9.86 -3.75
C THR A 22 15.32 9.35 -5.06
N PRO A 23 15.72 9.88 -6.22
CA PRO A 23 15.25 9.38 -7.52
C PRO A 23 15.60 7.90 -7.74
N PRO A 24 14.86 7.19 -8.62
CA PRO A 24 13.73 7.69 -9.41
C PRO A 24 12.42 7.69 -8.62
N ALA A 25 11.59 8.73 -8.76
CA ALA A 25 10.23 8.70 -8.23
C ALA A 25 9.34 7.75 -9.05
N ASN A 26 8.30 7.20 -8.43
CA ASN A 26 7.31 6.36 -9.12
C ASN A 26 5.91 6.98 -9.04
N GLN A 27 5.16 6.85 -10.13
CA GLN A 27 3.77 7.29 -10.26
C GLN A 27 2.88 6.07 -10.46
N GLY A 28 1.66 6.11 -9.94
CA GLY A 28 0.67 5.06 -10.15
C GLY A 28 -0.22 4.81 -8.95
N GLU A 29 -0.77 3.60 -8.90
CA GLU A 29 -1.65 3.15 -7.83
C GLU A 29 -1.03 1.92 -7.15
N TYR A 30 -1.11 1.87 -5.83
CA TYR A 30 -0.85 0.65 -5.09
C TYR A 30 -2.16 -0.07 -4.79
N ARG A 31 -2.29 -1.26 -5.38
CA ARG A 31 -3.43 -2.16 -5.16
C ARG A 31 -3.11 -3.15 -4.06
N CYS A 32 -4.11 -3.44 -3.25
CA CYS A 32 -4.01 -4.41 -2.17
C CYS A 32 -3.74 -5.81 -2.75
N PRO A 33 -2.61 -6.47 -2.45
CA PRO A 33 -2.32 -7.80 -2.99
C PRO A 33 -3.31 -8.90 -2.53
N ALA A 34 -4.14 -8.62 -1.53
CA ALA A 34 -5.11 -9.57 -0.99
C ALA A 34 -6.51 -9.46 -1.60
N CYS A 35 -6.93 -8.29 -2.06
CA CYS A 35 -8.29 -8.05 -2.57
C CYS A 35 -8.36 -7.16 -3.81
N ASP A 36 -7.21 -6.76 -4.36
CA ASP A 36 -7.03 -5.92 -5.55
C ASP A 36 -7.62 -4.49 -5.49
N GLU A 37 -8.17 -4.10 -4.34
CA GLU A 37 -8.68 -2.74 -4.11
C GLU A 37 -7.57 -1.69 -4.13
N VAL A 38 -7.84 -0.52 -4.71
CA VAL A 38 -6.89 0.59 -4.72
C VAL A 38 -6.73 1.14 -3.30
N VAL A 39 -5.51 1.07 -2.77
CA VAL A 39 -5.20 1.52 -1.41
C VAL A 39 -4.72 2.97 -1.41
N GLU A 40 -3.91 3.34 -2.40
CA GLU A 40 -3.34 4.67 -2.52
C GLU A 40 -2.96 4.96 -3.97
N THR A 41 -3.07 6.23 -4.38
CA THR A 41 -2.58 6.75 -5.66
C THR A 41 -1.48 7.78 -5.38
N PHE A 42 -0.41 7.76 -6.16
CA PHE A 42 0.73 8.67 -6.00
C PHE A 42 1.12 9.31 -7.33
N ASP A 43 1.59 10.55 -7.22
CA ASP A 43 1.76 11.51 -8.31
C ASP A 43 3.16 11.56 -8.91
N GLY A 44 4.10 10.74 -8.42
CA GLY A 44 5.50 10.77 -8.87
C GLY A 44 6.36 11.81 -8.15
N SER A 45 5.92 12.37 -7.01
CA SER A 45 6.74 13.27 -6.20
C SER A 45 7.89 12.58 -5.44
N ALA A 46 7.75 11.28 -5.16
CA ALA A 46 8.74 10.48 -4.44
C ALA A 46 8.71 9.03 -4.90
N PHE A 47 9.74 8.26 -4.55
CA PHE A 47 9.70 6.81 -4.70
C PHE A 47 8.99 6.20 -3.50
N ILE A 48 7.92 5.45 -3.77
CA ILE A 48 7.07 4.84 -2.75
C ILE A 48 7.12 3.32 -2.91
N ALA A 49 7.41 2.65 -1.81
CA ALA A 49 7.38 1.20 -1.70
C ALA A 49 6.50 0.76 -0.53
N TYR A 50 5.91 -0.43 -0.63
CA TYR A 50 5.02 -0.99 0.38
C TYR A 50 5.53 -2.35 0.83
N ARG A 51 5.44 -2.60 2.14
CA ARG A 51 5.67 -3.92 2.73
C ARG A 51 4.46 -4.32 3.55
N MET A 52 3.87 -5.47 3.23
CA MET A 52 2.75 -6.01 4.01
C MET A 52 3.18 -6.29 5.45
N THR A 53 2.39 -5.83 6.41
CA THR A 53 2.63 -6.02 7.86
C THR A 53 1.51 -6.80 8.53
N ILE A 54 0.29 -6.71 8.01
CA ILE A 54 -0.87 -7.47 8.48
C ILE A 54 -1.48 -8.18 7.27
N GLN A 55 -1.45 -9.51 7.28
CA GLN A 55 -2.23 -10.29 6.34
C GLN A 55 -3.70 -10.29 6.78
N PRO A 56 -4.65 -9.92 5.90
CA PRO A 56 -6.05 -9.97 6.24
C PRO A 56 -6.48 -11.43 6.43
N SER A 57 -7.31 -11.70 7.44
CA SER A 57 -7.87 -13.04 7.60
C SER A 57 -8.77 -13.34 6.39
N MET A 58 -8.57 -14.49 5.74
CA MET A 58 -9.30 -14.90 4.52
C MET A 58 -10.84 -14.85 4.63
N LYS A 59 -11.40 -14.72 5.84
CA LYS A 59 -12.84 -14.56 6.06
C LYS A 59 -13.42 -13.25 5.54
N ALA A 60 -12.61 -12.20 5.36
CA ALA A 60 -13.08 -10.90 4.87
C ALA A 60 -13.16 -10.80 3.33
N VAL A 61 -12.55 -11.73 2.59
CA VAL A 61 -12.37 -11.63 1.12
C VAL A 61 -13.35 -12.52 0.34
N ARG A 62 -14.20 -13.29 1.02
CA ARG A 62 -15.19 -14.19 0.40
C ARG A 62 -16.60 -13.98 0.97
N ALA A 63 -17.11 -12.76 0.89
CA ALA A 63 -18.53 -12.48 1.08
C ALA A 63 -19.14 -12.07 -0.26
#